data_AF-A0A7J6JK27-F1
#
_entry.id   AF-A0A7J6JK27-F1
#
_cell.length_a   1.000
_cell.length_b   1.000
_cell.length_c   1.000
_cell.angle_alpha   90.00
_cell.angle_beta   90.00
_cell.angle_gamma   90.00
#
_symmetry.space_group_name_H-M   'P 1'
#
loop_
_entity.id
_entity.type
_entity.pdbx_description
1 polymer ?
#
loop_
_entity_poly.entity_id
_entity_poly.type
_entity_poly.pdbx_seq_one_letter_code
_entity_poly.pdbx_strand_id
1 'polypeptide(L)'
;MASPAASAFQDRRAPPGTTVKMVAAKKHVPIVKKRTKLFNRHQSDRFMRVDRSWRKPKGIDNRVRRRFRGNMTMPSIGFGSNKKTKYMMPSGHKAFLVSNVNDVNLLLMHNRTYAAEIAHNVSSRKRIDIISRAKQLGVKVTNPKAKVTTEV
;
A
#
# COMPACT_ATOMS: atom_id res chain seq x y z
N MET A 1 -48.53 -24.31 -39.35
CA MET A 1 -47.23 -23.61 -39.35
C MET A 1 -46.95 -23.13 -37.95
N ALA A 2 -45.87 -23.63 -37.35
CA ALA A 2 -45.46 -23.31 -35.99
C ALA A 2 -44.66 -22.00 -35.95
N SER A 3 -44.83 -21.21 -34.89
CA SER A 3 -43.79 -20.31 -34.40
C SER A 3 -43.95 -20.09 -32.89
N PRO A 4 -42.96 -20.46 -32.07
CA PRO A 4 -42.99 -20.32 -30.62
C PRO A 4 -42.38 -19.00 -30.13
N ALA A 5 -42.83 -18.63 -28.93
CA ALA A 5 -42.28 -17.70 -27.94
C ALA A 5 -40.89 -17.09 -28.20
N ALA A 6 -40.85 -15.76 -28.28
CA ALA A 6 -39.66 -14.98 -27.92
C ALA A 6 -39.83 -14.50 -26.47
N SER A 7 -39.31 -15.28 -25.53
CA SER A 7 -39.12 -14.83 -24.15
C SER A 7 -38.09 -13.69 -24.13
N ALA A 8 -38.53 -12.51 -23.70
CA ALA A 8 -37.66 -11.37 -23.49
C ALA A 8 -36.57 -11.75 -22.45
N PHE A 9 -35.36 -11.96 -22.93
CA PHE A 9 -34.18 -12.09 -22.10
C PHE A 9 -33.95 -10.72 -21.44
N GLN A 10 -34.46 -10.57 -20.21
CA GLN A 10 -34.21 -9.39 -19.40
C GLN A 10 -32.70 -9.27 -19.16
N ASP A 11 -32.11 -8.30 -19.84
CA ASP A 11 -30.73 -7.90 -19.67
C ASP A 11 -30.50 -7.46 -18.21
N ARG A 12 -29.89 -8.37 -17.41
CA ARG A 12 -29.49 -8.10 -16.02
C ARG A 12 -28.24 -7.22 -15.96
N ARG A 13 -28.22 -6.10 -16.68
CA ARG A 13 -27.22 -5.05 -16.47
C ARG A 13 -27.52 -4.38 -15.13
N ALA A 14 -26.55 -4.47 -14.20
CA ALA A 14 -26.62 -3.82 -12.90
C ALA A 14 -26.91 -2.32 -13.07
N PRO A 15 -27.72 -1.71 -12.18
CA PRO A 15 -28.16 -0.33 -12.34
C PRO A 15 -26.96 0.64 -12.37
N PRO A 16 -26.89 1.55 -13.36
CA PRO A 16 -25.86 2.57 -13.43
C PRO A 16 -26.11 3.60 -12.31
N GLY A 17 -25.43 3.43 -11.18
CA GLY A 17 -25.58 4.35 -10.04
C GLY A 17 -25.13 3.81 -8.70
N THR A 18 -24.84 2.51 -8.57
CA THR A 18 -24.32 1.96 -7.31
C THR A 18 -22.86 2.37 -7.12
N THR A 19 -22.62 3.57 -6.59
CA THR A 19 -21.30 3.94 -6.07
C THR A 19 -21.00 2.98 -4.93
N VAL A 20 -20.18 1.96 -5.19
CA VAL A 20 -19.75 1.01 -4.16
C VAL A 20 -19.08 1.81 -3.05
N LYS A 21 -19.77 1.95 -1.91
CA LYS A 21 -19.24 2.63 -0.72
C LYS A 21 -18.07 1.82 -0.18
N MET A 22 -16.86 2.26 -0.51
CA MET A 22 -15.63 1.64 -0.01
C MET A 22 -15.59 1.75 1.50
N VAL A 23 -15.21 0.65 2.17
CA VAL A 23 -15.26 0.60 3.63
C VAL A 23 -14.20 1.52 4.23
N ALA A 24 -14.61 2.38 5.16
CA ALA A 24 -13.71 3.26 5.88
C ALA A 24 -12.84 2.48 6.89
N ALA A 25 -11.61 2.95 7.09
CA ALA A 25 -10.67 2.34 8.02
C ALA A 25 -11.24 2.31 9.45
N LYS A 26 -10.79 1.35 10.26
CA LYS A 26 -11.07 1.37 11.69
C LYS A 26 -10.51 2.66 12.32
N LYS A 27 -11.26 3.26 13.26
CA LYS A 27 -10.77 4.38 14.07
C LYS A 27 -9.45 3.97 14.75
N HIS A 28 -8.43 4.81 14.65
CA HIS A 28 -7.10 4.53 15.18
C HIS A 28 -6.51 5.78 15.85
N VAL A 29 -5.54 5.55 16.73
CA VAL A 29 -4.74 6.62 17.35
C VAL A 29 -4.01 7.40 16.25
N PRO A 30 -3.93 8.73 16.30
CA PRO A 30 -3.26 9.52 15.28
C PRO A 30 -1.85 9.02 14.97
N ILE A 31 -1.53 8.93 13.68
CA ILE A 31 -0.26 8.41 13.20
C ILE A 31 0.81 9.48 13.38
N VAL A 32 1.61 9.35 14.43
CA VAL A 32 2.78 10.23 14.65
C VAL A 32 4.05 9.55 14.15
N LYS A 33 4.73 10.17 13.20
CA LYS A 33 6.09 9.79 12.77
C LYS A 33 7.10 10.70 13.47
N LYS A 34 7.87 10.14 14.40
CA LYS A 34 8.89 10.86 15.19
C LYS A 34 9.99 11.51 14.34
N ARG A 35 10.25 10.95 13.16
CA ARG A 35 11.21 11.48 12.20
C ARG A 35 10.72 11.19 10.79
N THR A 36 10.77 12.21 9.95
CA THR A 36 10.40 12.13 8.52
C THR A 36 11.61 11.96 7.62
N LYS A 37 12.74 12.61 7.95
CA LYS A 37 14.00 12.49 7.21
C LYS A 37 14.59 11.08 7.32
N LEU A 38 14.98 10.51 6.18
CA LEU A 38 15.69 9.23 6.11
C LEU A 38 17.03 9.29 6.86
N PHE A 39 17.51 8.12 7.28
CA PHE A 39 18.84 7.97 7.87
C PHE A 39 19.83 7.65 6.76
N ASN A 40 20.56 8.67 6.32
CA ASN A 40 21.58 8.53 5.28
C ASN A 40 22.88 8.02 5.89
N ARG A 41 23.64 7.23 5.12
CA ARG A 41 25.00 6.84 5.48
C ARG A 41 25.91 8.07 5.56
N HIS A 42 26.85 8.07 6.50
CA HIS A 42 27.87 9.10 6.60
C HIS A 42 28.66 9.24 5.28
N GLN A 43 28.80 10.47 4.77
CA GLN A 43 29.49 10.83 3.52
C GLN A 43 28.84 10.30 2.22
N SER A 44 27.61 9.78 2.25
CA SER A 44 26.90 9.42 1.00
C SER A 44 26.53 10.62 0.14
N ASP A 45 26.49 11.81 0.74
CA ASP A 45 26.29 13.10 0.08
C ASP A 45 27.56 13.59 -0.66
N ARG A 46 28.75 13.18 -0.21
CA ARG A 46 30.02 13.64 -0.76
C ARG A 46 30.56 12.72 -1.87
N PHE A 47 30.30 11.42 -1.79
CA PHE A 47 30.90 10.44 -2.69
C PHE A 47 29.85 9.58 -3.37
N MET A 48 29.87 9.52 -4.71
CA MET A 48 28.96 8.69 -5.49
C MET A 48 29.13 7.18 -5.21
N ARG A 49 30.36 6.74 -4.88
CA ARG A 49 30.64 5.34 -4.50
C ARG A 49 30.02 4.91 -3.16
N VAL A 50 29.49 5.86 -2.37
CA VAL A 50 28.92 5.59 -1.05
C VAL A 50 27.40 5.73 -1.12
N ASP A 51 26.70 4.61 -1.14
CA ASP A 51 25.25 4.61 -1.16
C ASP A 51 24.63 5.25 0.07
N ARG A 52 23.43 5.81 -0.12
CA ARG A 52 22.61 6.43 0.93
C ARG A 52 22.16 5.45 2.02
N SER A 53 22.13 4.16 1.73
CA SER A 53 21.64 3.12 2.64
C SER A 53 22.43 3.09 3.96
N TRP A 54 21.73 3.19 5.09
CA TRP A 54 22.35 3.34 6.41
C TRP A 54 23.35 2.21 6.73
N ARG A 55 24.54 2.59 7.18
CA ARG A 55 25.55 1.69 7.76
C ARG A 55 26.12 2.33 9.02
N LYS A 56 26.26 1.54 10.09
CA LYS A 56 26.81 2.02 11.36
C LYS A 56 28.30 2.34 11.20
N PRO A 57 28.75 3.60 11.41
CA PRO A 57 30.16 3.96 11.29
C PRO A 57 30.99 3.33 12.41
N LYS A 58 32.15 2.75 12.06
CA LYS A 58 33.04 2.02 13.00
C LYS A 58 34.37 2.72 13.30
N GLY A 59 34.81 3.69 12.49
CA GLY A 59 36.14 4.31 12.61
C GLY A 59 36.40 5.05 13.94
N ILE A 60 37.66 5.07 14.37
CA ILE A 60 38.09 5.62 15.66
C ILE A 60 37.74 7.11 15.82
N ASP A 61 37.95 7.93 14.79
CA ASP A 61 37.71 9.39 14.81
C ASP A 61 36.40 9.80 14.13
N ASN A 62 35.52 8.85 13.84
CA ASN A 62 34.29 9.16 13.14
C ASN A 62 33.36 10.05 13.98
N ARG A 63 33.07 11.26 13.46
CA ARG A 63 32.27 12.27 14.14
C ARG A 63 30.82 11.84 14.41
N VAL A 64 30.22 11.02 13.54
CA VAL A 64 28.85 10.48 13.73
C VAL A 64 28.86 9.45 14.86
N ARG A 65 29.86 8.57 14.91
CA ARG A 65 30.01 7.56 15.97
C ARG A 65 30.13 8.23 17.35
N ARG A 66 30.94 9.29 17.45
CA ARG A 66 31.14 10.09 18.68
C ARG A 66 29.98 11.05 19.00
N ARG A 67 28.96 11.16 18.14
CA ARG A 67 27.75 11.99 18.32
C ARG A 67 28.03 13.49 18.53
N PHE A 68 29.02 14.04 17.83
CA PHE A 68 29.23 15.49 17.86
C PHE A 68 28.03 16.28 17.32
N ARG A 69 27.79 17.47 17.88
CA ARG A 69 26.72 18.39 17.45
C ARG A 69 26.90 18.77 15.97
N GLY A 70 25.78 18.99 15.28
CA GLY A 70 25.74 19.40 13.87
C GLY A 70 25.92 18.25 12.87
N ASN A 71 26.05 17.01 13.34
CA ASN A 71 26.20 15.85 12.47
C ASN A 71 24.92 15.02 12.34
N MET A 72 24.93 14.07 11.41
CA MET A 72 23.81 13.15 11.17
C MET A 72 23.51 12.31 12.41
N THR A 73 22.23 12.18 12.76
CA THR A 73 21.77 11.33 13.87
C THR A 73 21.80 9.85 13.47
N MET A 74 22.28 8.98 14.35
CA MET A 74 22.20 7.53 14.15
C MET A 74 20.78 6.99 14.42
N PRO A 75 20.31 5.97 13.69
CA PRO A 75 19.13 5.21 14.06
C PRO A 75 19.30 4.60 15.45
N SER A 76 18.26 4.71 16.26
CA SER A 76 18.16 4.17 17.61
C SER A 76 16.72 3.75 17.90
N ILE A 77 16.52 2.91 18.93
CA ILE A 77 15.19 2.41 19.32
C ILE A 77 14.21 3.56 19.67
N GLY A 78 14.71 4.71 20.11
CA GLY A 78 13.90 5.89 20.44
C GLY A 78 13.08 6.43 19.26
N PHE A 79 13.52 6.22 18.02
CA PHE A 79 12.78 6.61 16.82
C PHE A 79 11.64 5.65 16.45
N GLY A 80 11.48 4.52 17.18
CA GLY A 80 10.39 3.58 16.97
C GLY A 80 9.01 4.24 17.08
N SER A 81 8.15 3.99 16.09
CA SER A 81 6.73 4.41 16.11
C SER A 81 5.92 3.62 17.14
N ASN A 82 4.77 4.15 17.55
CA ASN A 82 3.85 3.43 18.44
C ASN A 82 3.48 2.06 17.85
N LYS A 83 3.51 1.00 18.68
CA LYS A 83 3.19 -0.37 18.27
C LYS A 83 1.82 -0.48 17.58
N LYS A 84 0.82 0.30 18.02
CA LYS A 84 -0.54 0.30 17.46
C LYS A 84 -0.62 0.88 16.03
N THR A 85 0.20 1.89 15.72
CA THR A 85 0.21 2.60 14.43
C THR A 85 1.37 2.19 13.52
N LYS A 86 2.21 1.25 13.96
CA LYS A 86 3.31 0.70 13.19
C LYS A 86 2.75 0.00 11.93
N TYR A 87 3.40 0.25 10.78
CA TYR A 87 3.00 -0.27 9.46
C TYR A 87 1.64 0.21 8.92
N MET A 88 1.04 1.22 9.54
CA MET A 88 -0.17 1.84 9.03
C MET A 88 0.17 2.91 7.99
N MET A 89 -0.61 2.94 6.91
CA MET A 89 -0.56 3.96 5.88
C MET A 89 -1.32 5.22 6.32
N PRO A 90 -1.12 6.38 5.66
CA PRO A 90 -1.89 7.60 5.94
C PRO A 90 -3.42 7.41 5.81
N SER A 91 -3.85 6.42 5.01
CA SER A 91 -5.26 6.05 4.86
C SER A 91 -5.86 5.31 6.07
N GLY A 92 -5.08 5.00 7.10
CA GLY A 92 -5.51 4.25 8.29
C GLY A 92 -5.51 2.72 8.12
N HIS A 93 -5.20 2.21 6.93
CA HIS A 93 -5.11 0.78 6.65
C HIS A 93 -3.66 0.31 6.69
N LYS A 94 -3.44 -0.99 6.96
CA LYS A 94 -2.16 -1.67 6.74
C LYS A 94 -2.11 -2.19 5.29
N ALA A 95 -0.96 -2.11 4.63
CA ALA A 95 -0.82 -2.65 3.29
C ALA A 95 -0.74 -4.19 3.33
N PHE A 96 -1.50 -4.85 2.47
CA PHE A 96 -1.46 -6.30 2.27
C PHE A 96 -1.12 -6.58 0.80
N LEU A 97 -0.03 -7.30 0.55
CA LEU A 97 0.43 -7.60 -0.80
C LEU A 97 -0.46 -8.70 -1.42
N VAL A 98 -1.06 -8.42 -2.58
CA VAL A 98 -1.98 -9.31 -3.29
C VAL A 98 -1.37 -9.69 -4.64
N SER A 99 -1.26 -10.99 -4.91
CA SER A 99 -0.78 -11.52 -6.19
C SER A 99 -1.89 -12.18 -7.02
N ASN A 100 -2.94 -12.68 -6.36
CA ASN A 100 -4.03 -13.42 -7.00
C ASN A 100 -5.41 -13.00 -6.45
N VAL A 101 -6.50 -13.54 -7.02
CA VAL A 101 -7.88 -13.22 -6.62
C VAL A 101 -8.24 -13.84 -5.25
N ASN A 102 -7.67 -14.99 -4.90
CA ASN A 102 -7.91 -15.65 -3.62
C ASN A 102 -7.33 -14.84 -2.44
N ASP A 103 -6.20 -14.16 -2.65
CA ASP A 103 -5.61 -13.24 -1.68
C ASP A 103 -6.57 -12.08 -1.35
N VAL A 104 -7.39 -11.64 -2.32
CA VAL A 104 -8.41 -10.62 -2.08
C VAL A 104 -9.55 -11.17 -1.23
N ASN A 105 -9.92 -12.44 -1.41
CA ASN A 105 -10.96 -13.08 -0.60
C ASN A 105 -10.55 -13.17 0.88
N LEU A 106 -9.26 -13.33 1.20
CA LEU A 106 -8.75 -13.26 2.58
C LEU A 106 -9.06 -11.91 3.26
N LEU A 107 -9.16 -10.83 2.48
CA LEU A 107 -9.44 -9.49 2.99
C LEU A 107 -10.92 -9.23 3.26
N LEU A 108 -11.82 -10.18 2.97
CA LEU A 108 -13.27 -10.04 3.19
C LEU A 108 -13.58 -9.71 4.65
N MET A 109 -13.01 -10.46 5.59
CA MET A 109 -13.23 -10.25 7.03
C MET A 109 -12.43 -9.06 7.59
N HIS A 110 -11.40 -8.60 6.88
CA HIS A 110 -10.42 -7.63 7.38
C HIS A 110 -10.34 -6.33 6.56
N ASN A 111 -11.40 -6.03 5.79
CA ASN A 111 -11.49 -4.88 4.89
C ASN A 111 -11.29 -3.51 5.57
N ARG A 112 -11.58 -3.38 6.87
CA ARG A 112 -11.39 -2.14 7.66
C ARG A 112 -9.96 -1.94 8.16
N THR A 113 -9.16 -3.01 8.21
CA THR A 113 -7.82 -2.99 8.79
C THR A 113 -6.73 -3.04 7.72
N TYR A 114 -6.99 -3.74 6.61
CA TYR A 114 -6.04 -3.90 5.53
C TYR A 114 -6.57 -3.30 4.23
N ALA A 115 -5.64 -2.82 3.41
CA ALA A 115 -5.89 -2.44 2.04
C ALA A 115 -5.02 -3.33 1.14
N ALA A 116 -5.58 -3.72 0.00
CA ALA A 116 -4.89 -4.51 -1.00
C ALA A 116 -3.87 -3.66 -1.76
N GLU A 117 -2.64 -4.12 -1.85
CA GLU A 117 -1.59 -3.60 -2.71
C GLU A 117 -1.23 -4.68 -3.73
N ILE A 118 -1.55 -4.43 -5.00
CA ILE A 118 -1.34 -5.45 -6.03
C ILE A 118 0.13 -5.52 -6.39
N ALA A 119 0.72 -6.70 -6.32
CA ALA A 119 2.14 -6.92 -6.59
C ALA A 119 2.56 -6.42 -7.99
N HIS A 120 3.80 -5.93 -8.09
CA HIS A 120 4.31 -5.29 -9.30
C HIS A 120 4.44 -6.26 -10.49
N ASN A 121 4.59 -7.56 -10.23
CA ASN A 121 4.75 -8.61 -11.23
C ASN A 121 3.42 -9.06 -11.87
N VAL A 122 2.27 -8.68 -11.32
CA VAL A 122 0.96 -9.08 -11.85
C VAL A 122 0.70 -8.41 -13.21
N SER A 123 0.22 -9.19 -14.17
CA SER A 123 -0.16 -8.75 -15.52
C SER A 123 -1.47 -7.96 -15.53
N SER A 124 -1.67 -7.10 -16.52
CA SER A 124 -2.84 -6.22 -16.64
C SER A 124 -4.17 -6.98 -16.57
N ARG A 125 -4.31 -8.12 -17.27
CA ARG A 125 -5.51 -8.96 -17.26
C ARG A 125 -5.88 -9.40 -15.84
N LYS A 126 -4.94 -9.99 -15.09
CA LYS A 126 -5.17 -10.43 -13.70
C LYS A 126 -5.44 -9.24 -12.77
N ARG A 127 -4.86 -8.06 -13.04
CA ARG A 127 -5.15 -6.84 -12.25
C ARG A 127 -6.62 -6.43 -12.39
N ILE A 128 -7.20 -6.52 -13.58
CA ILE A 128 -8.62 -6.22 -13.81
C ILE A 128 -9.51 -7.14 -12.96
N ASP A 129 -9.21 -8.44 -12.95
CA ASP A 129 -9.96 -9.43 -12.16
C ASP A 129 -9.85 -9.14 -10.65
N ILE A 130 -8.64 -8.84 -10.17
CA ILE A 130 -8.38 -8.46 -8.77
C ILE A 130 -9.13 -7.19 -8.39
N ILE A 131 -9.13 -6.17 -9.26
CA ILE A 131 -9.82 -4.89 -9.02
C ILE A 131 -11.34 -5.10 -9.01
N SER A 132 -11.87 -5.87 -9.97
CA SER A 132 -13.28 -6.22 -10.04
C SER A 132 -13.72 -6.93 -8.75
N ARG A 133 -12.95 -7.93 -8.30
CA ARG A 133 -13.23 -8.64 -7.05
C ARG A 133 -13.12 -7.74 -5.82
N ALA A 134 -12.11 -6.88 -5.75
CA ALA A 134 -11.94 -5.95 -4.65
C ALA A 134 -13.09 -4.96 -4.54
N LYS A 135 -13.62 -4.49 -5.68
CA LYS A 135 -14.83 -3.65 -5.74
C LYS A 135 -16.05 -4.40 -5.18
N GLN A 136 -16.26 -5.66 -5.58
CA GLN A 136 -17.38 -6.46 -5.05
C GLN A 136 -17.33 -6.60 -3.52
N LEU A 137 -16.14 -6.81 -2.95
CA LEU A 137 -15.94 -6.99 -1.50
C LEU A 137 -15.79 -5.67 -0.73
N GLY A 138 -15.79 -4.52 -1.41
CA GLY A 138 -15.58 -3.19 -0.80
C GLY A 138 -14.18 -2.98 -0.21
N VAL A 139 -13.18 -3.74 -0.68
CA VAL A 139 -11.79 -3.66 -0.22
C VAL A 139 -11.05 -2.52 -0.91
N LYS A 140 -10.37 -1.67 -0.14
CA LYS A 140 -9.55 -0.59 -0.68
C LYS A 140 -8.30 -1.12 -1.37
N VAL A 141 -8.09 -0.71 -2.62
CA VAL A 141 -6.86 -0.99 -3.40
C VAL A 141 -5.98 0.27 -3.41
N THR A 142 -4.68 0.14 -3.12
CA THR A 142 -3.74 1.27 -3.06
C THR A 142 -3.27 1.72 -4.45
N ASN A 143 -3.05 0.79 -5.37
CA ASN A 143 -2.49 1.02 -6.70
C ASN A 143 -3.44 0.58 -7.84
N PRO A 144 -4.71 1.03 -7.89
CA PRO A 144 -5.68 0.51 -8.87
C PRO A 144 -5.36 0.88 -10.33
N LYS A 145 -4.65 2.00 -10.57
CA LYS A 145 -4.38 2.52 -11.92
C LYS A 145 -3.17 1.90 -12.63
N ALA A 146 -2.33 1.13 -11.94
CA ALA A 146 -1.09 0.66 -12.56
C ALA A 146 -1.35 -0.39 -13.65
N LYS A 147 -0.70 -0.23 -14.81
CA LYS A 147 -0.76 -1.13 -16.00
C LYS A 147 -2.15 -1.35 -16.63
N VAL A 148 -3.15 -0.57 -16.26
CA VAL A 148 -4.49 -0.63 -16.85
C VAL A 148 -4.68 0.67 -17.63
N THR A 149 -4.66 0.59 -18.95
CA THR A 149 -5.02 1.71 -19.83
C THR A 149 -6.54 1.78 -19.87
N THR A 150 -7.10 2.81 -19.25
CA THR A 150 -8.47 3.23 -19.57
C THR A 150 -8.36 4.14 -20.78
N GLU A 151 -8.66 3.63 -21.97
CA GLU A 151 -9.01 4.52 -23.07
C GLU A 151 -10.26 5.29 -22.61
N VAL A 152 -10.13 6.61 -22.59
CA VAL A 152 -11.18 7.56 -22.22
C VAL A 152 -12.04 7.82 -23.45
#